data_AF-A0A6L3N7T2-F1
#
_entry.id   AF-A0A6L3N7T2-F1
#
_cell.length_a   1.000
_cell.length_b   1.000
_cell.length_c   1.000
_cell.angle_alpha   90.00
_cell.angle_beta   90.00
_cell.angle_gamma   90.00
#
_symmetry.space_group_name_H-M   'P 1'
#
loop_
_entity.id
_entity.type
_entity.pdbx_description
1 polymer ?
#
loop_
_entity_poly.entity_id
_entity_poly.type
_entity_poly.pdbx_seq_one_letter_code
_entity_poly.pdbx_strand_id
1 'polypeptide(L)'
;QSEGARRLLAAAERGSRVDKRLWTEIAKLTGARSNSTALVGTPEQVADALLDYYDLGVTTFLIRGFDPLEDAIDYGRELIPRVRSAVAARDAARRAA
;
A
#
# COMPACT_ATOMS: atom_id res chain seq x y z
N GLN A 1 -13.46 -17.57 -11.05
CA GLN A 1 -12.58 -16.67 -10.28
C GLN A 1 -13.18 -15.26 -10.34
N SER A 2 -12.96 -14.41 -9.33
CA SER A 2 -13.44 -13.02 -9.37
C SER A 2 -12.61 -12.18 -10.35
N GLU A 3 -13.21 -11.13 -10.90
CA GLU A 3 -12.50 -10.20 -11.79
C GLU A 3 -11.32 -9.50 -11.10
N GLY A 4 -11.43 -9.24 -9.78
CA GLY A 4 -10.33 -8.72 -8.98
C GLY A 4 -9.12 -9.64 -8.96
N ALA A 5 -9.33 -10.95 -8.74
CA ALA A 5 -8.26 -11.94 -8.77
C ALA A 5 -7.61 -12.03 -10.17
N ARG A 6 -8.41 -11.98 -11.24
CA ARG A 6 -7.90 -11.99 -12.62
C ARG A 6 -7.00 -10.79 -12.91
N ARG A 7 -7.41 -9.59 -12.49
CA ARG A 7 -6.61 -8.36 -12.64
C ARG A 7 -5.33 -8.41 -11.82
N LEU A 8 -5.37 -9.00 -10.64
CA LEU A 8 -4.20 -9.14 -9.78
C LEU A 8 -3.16 -10.10 -10.37
N LEU A 9 -3.59 -11.24 -10.92
CA LEU A 9 -2.69 -12.14 -11.65
C LEU A 9 -2.08 -11.46 -12.87
N ALA A 10 -2.91 -10.78 -13.67
CA ALA A 10 -2.42 -10.02 -14.83
C ALA A 10 -1.40 -8.94 -14.43
N ALA A 11 -1.58 -8.30 -13.27
CA ALA A 11 -0.59 -7.39 -12.72
C ALA A 11 0.71 -8.13 -12.38
N ALA A 12 0.62 -9.26 -11.68
CA ALA A 12 1.78 -10.05 -11.27
C ALA A 12 2.62 -10.57 -12.46
N GLU A 13 2.00 -10.90 -13.58
CA GLU A 13 2.72 -11.27 -14.82
C GLU A 13 3.66 -10.17 -15.34
N ARG A 14 3.43 -8.90 -14.99
CA ARG A 14 4.31 -7.79 -15.38
C ARG A 14 5.63 -7.74 -14.61
N GLY A 15 5.77 -8.54 -13.55
CA GLY A 15 6.99 -8.62 -12.75
C GLY A 15 6.71 -8.76 -11.26
N SER A 16 7.76 -9.04 -10.49
CA SER A 16 7.70 -9.22 -9.03
C SER A 16 7.34 -7.94 -8.27
N ARG A 17 7.58 -6.78 -8.91
CA ARG A 17 7.23 -5.45 -8.42
C ARG A 17 6.68 -4.63 -9.58
N VAL A 18 5.50 -4.05 -9.40
CA VAL A 18 4.75 -3.39 -10.50
C VAL A 18 4.48 -1.91 -10.25
N ASP A 19 5.09 -1.35 -9.22
CA ASP A 19 5.07 0.07 -8.84
C ASP A 19 6.33 0.39 -8.00
N LYS A 20 6.48 1.59 -7.43
CA LYS A 20 7.55 1.95 -6.49
C LYS A 20 7.76 0.86 -5.44
N ARG A 21 6.66 0.33 -4.87
CA ARG A 21 6.68 -0.59 -3.72
C ARG A 21 5.71 -1.77 -3.80
N LEU A 22 4.84 -1.84 -4.81
CA LEU A 22 3.82 -2.89 -4.91
C LEU A 22 4.45 -4.22 -5.34
N TRP A 23 4.63 -5.12 -4.37
CA TRP A 23 5.14 -6.47 -4.53
C TRP A 23 4.01 -7.48 -4.78
N THR A 24 4.19 -8.33 -5.78
CA THR A 24 3.12 -9.17 -6.37
C THR A 24 3.40 -10.68 -6.33
N GLU A 25 4.57 -11.11 -5.88
CA GLU A 25 4.93 -12.54 -5.90
C GLU A 25 4.02 -13.39 -5.00
N ILE A 26 3.48 -12.85 -3.90
CA ILE A 26 2.48 -13.54 -3.09
C ILE A 26 1.20 -13.83 -3.89
N ALA A 27 0.81 -12.94 -4.80
CA ALA A 27 -0.34 -13.15 -5.67
C ALA A 27 -0.07 -14.30 -6.65
N LYS A 28 1.16 -14.42 -7.18
CA LYS A 28 1.52 -15.59 -8.01
C LYS A 28 1.44 -16.88 -7.22
N LEU A 29 2.04 -16.92 -6.03
CA LEU A 29 2.13 -18.12 -5.21
C LEU A 29 0.76 -18.61 -4.71
N THR A 30 -0.14 -17.70 -4.35
CA THR A 30 -1.45 -18.04 -3.81
C THR A 30 -2.55 -18.16 -4.87
N GLY A 31 -2.24 -17.85 -6.13
CA GLY A 31 -3.21 -17.77 -7.21
C GLY A 31 -4.18 -16.60 -7.05
N ALA A 32 -3.68 -15.45 -6.59
CA ALA A 32 -4.42 -14.22 -6.31
C ALA A 32 -5.64 -14.40 -5.39
N ARG A 33 -5.56 -15.37 -4.48
CA ARG A 33 -6.57 -15.54 -3.43
C ARG A 33 -6.34 -14.52 -2.32
N SER A 34 -7.42 -13.90 -1.87
CA SER A 34 -7.39 -12.89 -0.79
C SER A 34 -6.50 -11.68 -1.13
N ASN A 35 -6.18 -10.87 -0.12
CA ASN A 35 -5.26 -9.73 -0.19
C ASN A 35 -3.83 -10.26 -0.33
N SER A 36 -3.39 -10.47 -1.58
CA SER A 36 -2.16 -11.19 -1.91
C SER A 36 -1.08 -10.28 -2.54
N THR A 37 -1.16 -8.97 -2.28
CA THR A 37 -0.12 -7.99 -2.60
C THR A 37 0.31 -7.22 -1.36
N ALA A 38 1.54 -6.70 -1.36
CA ALA A 38 2.05 -5.87 -0.27
C ALA A 38 2.84 -4.67 -0.81
N LEU A 39 2.80 -3.55 -0.08
CA LEU A 39 3.80 -2.48 -0.25
C LEU A 39 5.00 -2.83 0.62
N VAL A 40 6.20 -3.01 0.04
CA VAL A 40 7.39 -3.50 0.76
C VAL A 40 8.51 -2.46 0.78
N GLY A 41 8.98 -2.10 1.97
CA GLY A 41 10.05 -1.13 2.21
C GLY A 41 10.13 -0.70 3.68
N THR A 42 10.90 0.34 3.98
CA THR A 42 10.87 0.98 5.31
C THR A 42 9.54 1.71 5.54
N PRO A 43 9.16 2.06 6.78
CA PRO A 43 7.94 2.82 7.05
C PRO A 43 7.83 4.13 6.26
N GLU A 44 8.94 4.84 6.07
CA GLU A 44 9.02 6.06 5.26
C GLU A 44 8.73 5.77 3.78
N GLN A 45 9.31 4.70 3.25
CA GLN A 45 9.11 4.31 1.85
C GLN A 45 7.69 3.83 1.58
N VAL A 46 7.06 3.14 2.53
CA VAL A 46 5.66 2.73 2.44
C VAL A 46 4.74 3.93 2.57
N ALA A 47 5.04 4.88 3.46
CA ALA A 47 4.29 6.13 3.57
C ALA A 47 4.33 6.93 2.26
N ASP A 48 5.50 7.06 1.61
CA ASP A 48 5.63 7.71 0.30
C ASP A 48 4.76 7.04 -0.77
N ALA A 49 4.74 5.71 -0.80
CA ALA A 49 3.88 4.98 -1.75
C ALA A 49 2.39 5.20 -1.47
N LEU A 50 1.94 5.19 -0.21
CA LEU A 50 0.54 5.48 0.15
C LEU A 50 0.11 6.89 -0.25
N LEU A 51 1.04 7.83 -0.14
CA LEU A 51 0.84 9.21 -0.54
C LEU A 51 0.64 9.35 -2.05
N ASP A 52 1.26 8.53 -2.90
CA ASP A 52 0.94 8.54 -4.34
C ASP A 52 -0.54 8.20 -4.60
N TYR A 53 -1.09 7.20 -3.90
CA TYR A 53 -2.52 6.89 -3.98
C TYR A 53 -3.40 8.03 -3.45
N TYR A 54 -2.95 8.71 -2.40
CA TYR A 54 -3.63 9.88 -1.87
C TYR A 54 -3.71 11.03 -2.87
N ASP A 55 -2.64 11.28 -3.63
CA ASP A 55 -2.65 12.28 -4.71
C ASP A 55 -3.61 11.91 -5.85
N LEU A 56 -3.86 10.62 -6.06
CA LEU A 56 -4.90 10.12 -6.97
C LEU A 56 -6.32 10.19 -6.40
N GLY A 57 -6.49 10.68 -5.17
CA GLY A 57 -7.79 10.86 -4.51
C GLY A 57 -8.20 9.71 -3.58
N VAL A 58 -7.34 8.72 -3.32
CA VAL A 58 -7.63 7.65 -2.35
C VAL A 58 -7.41 8.16 -0.92
N THR A 59 -8.48 8.27 -0.15
CA THR A 59 -8.41 8.81 1.23
C THR A 59 -8.54 7.75 2.33
N THR A 60 -8.94 6.53 1.97
CA THR A 60 -9.20 5.45 2.93
C THR A 60 -8.39 4.22 2.54
N PHE A 61 -7.59 3.72 3.48
CA PHE A 61 -6.74 2.55 3.28
C PHE A 61 -7.15 1.45 4.25
N LEU A 62 -7.28 0.22 3.72
CA LEU A 62 -7.44 -0.99 4.50
C LEU A 62 -6.11 -1.75 4.44
N ILE A 63 -5.42 -1.86 5.57
CA ILE A 63 -4.10 -2.50 5.66
C ILE A 63 -4.22 -3.71 6.57
N ARG A 64 -3.67 -4.84 6.11
CA ARG A 64 -3.54 -6.07 6.89
C ARG A 64 -2.15 -6.65 6.61
N GLY A 65 -1.40 -6.90 7.67
CA GLY A 65 -0.12 -7.56 7.58
C GLY A 65 -0.19 -9.09 7.67
N PHE A 66 0.95 -9.72 7.88
CA PHE A 66 1.11 -11.17 8.00
C PHE A 66 1.14 -11.64 9.45
N ASP A 67 1.61 -10.80 10.38
CA ASP A 67 1.58 -11.00 11.82
C ASP A 67 0.70 -9.91 12.46
N PRO A 68 -0.62 -10.14 12.61
CA PRO A 68 -1.58 -9.07 12.86
C PRO A 68 -1.32 -8.20 14.09
N LEU A 69 -0.76 -8.78 15.16
CA LEU A 69 -0.51 -8.03 16.40
C LEU A 69 0.71 -7.14 16.24
N GLU A 70 1.85 -7.70 15.86
CA GLU A 70 3.10 -6.96 15.68
C GLU A 70 2.96 -5.93 14.55
N ASP A 71 2.34 -6.30 13.44
CA ASP A 71 2.05 -5.39 12.34
C ASP A 71 1.19 -4.20 12.80
N ALA A 72 0.16 -4.43 13.62
CA ALA A 72 -0.68 -3.34 14.12
C ALA A 72 0.11 -2.38 15.03
N ILE A 73 1.01 -2.92 15.86
CA ILE A 73 1.90 -2.12 16.72
C ILE A 73 2.84 -1.27 15.85
N ASP A 74 3.49 -1.87 14.86
CA ASP A 74 4.41 -1.19 13.95
C ASP A 74 3.70 -0.15 13.07
N TYR A 75 2.49 -0.44 12.60
CA TYR A 75 1.69 0.54 11.84
C TYR A 75 1.33 1.73 12.72
N GLY A 76 0.92 1.47 13.97
CA GLY A 76 0.58 2.52 14.94
C GLY A 76 1.77 3.39 15.30
N ARG A 77 2.94 2.78 15.49
CA ARG A 77 4.17 3.48 15.89
C ARG A 77 4.82 4.21 14.73
N GLU A 78 4.98 3.54 13.61
CA GLU A 78 5.84 4.02 12.53
C GLU A 78 5.07 4.57 11.34
N LEU A 79 4.05 3.86 10.85
CA LEU A 79 3.44 4.19 9.55
C LEU A 79 2.36 5.27 9.63
N ILE A 80 1.37 5.10 10.50
CA ILE A 80 0.18 5.97 10.58
C ILE A 80 0.57 7.43 10.89
N PRO A 81 1.46 7.73 11.87
CA PRO A 81 1.85 9.12 12.15
C PRO A 81 2.53 9.79 10.95
N ARG A 82 3.40 9.07 10.23
CA ARG A 82 4.11 9.58 9.05
C ARG A 82 3.15 9.93 7.91
N VAL A 83 2.23 9.01 7.58
CA VAL A 83 1.22 9.23 6.55
C VAL A 83 0.36 10.44 6.89
N ARG A 84 -0.13 10.54 8.14
CA ARG A 84 -0.97 11.68 8.57
C ARG A 84 -0.24 13.01 8.50
N SER A 85 1.02 13.06 8.96
CA SER A 85 1.85 14.26 8.88
C SER A 85 2.04 14.73 7.44
N ALA A 86 2.36 13.81 6.54
CA ALA A 86 2.59 14.13 5.14
C ALA A 86 1.31 14.53 4.39
N VAL A 87 0.17 13.89 4.69
CA VAL A 87 -1.15 14.33 4.18
C VAL A 87 -1.45 15.75 4.64
N ALA A 88 -1.26 16.06 5.93
CA ALA A 88 -1.50 17.40 6.46
C ALA A 88 -0.62 18.46 5.77
N ALA A 89 0.65 18.14 5.50
CA ALA A 89 1.56 19.01 4.78
C ALA A 89 1.10 19.27 3.33
N ARG A 90 0.66 18.23 2.61
CA ARG A 90 0.12 18.36 1.25
C ARG A 90 -1.16 19.19 1.22
N ASP A 91 -2.05 18.97 2.16
CA ASP A 91 -3.30 19.73 2.25
C ASP A 91 -3.05 21.20 2.58
N ALA A 92 -2.07 21.49 3.43
CA ALA A 92 -1.65 22.87 3.70
C ALA A 92 -1.08 23.53 2.42
N ALA A 93 -0.21 22.84 1.68
CA ALA A 93 0.34 23.34 0.44
C ALA A 93 -0.75 23.60 -0.63
N ARG A 94 -1.71 22.70 -0.78
CA ARG A 94 -2.84 22.85 -1.72
C ARG A 94 -3.75 24.02 -1.38
N ARG A 95 -3.93 24.35 -0.09
CA ARG A 95 -4.72 25.53 0.34
C ARG A 95 -3.98 26.85 0.14
N ALA A 96 -2.66 26.83 0.08
CA ALA A 96 -1.83 28.01 -0.10
C ALA A 96 -1.59 28.38 -1.57
N ALA A 97 -1.82 27.42 -2.49
CA ALA A 97 -1.78 27.60 -3.94
C ALA A 97 -3.10 28.20 -4.45
#